data_AF-A0A806THQ4-F1
#
_entry.id   AF-A0A806THQ4-F1
#
_cell.length_a   1.000
_cell.length_b   1.000
_cell.length_c   1.000
_cell.angle_alpha   90.00
_cell.angle_beta   90.00
_cell.angle_gamma   90.00
#
_symmetry.space_group_name_H-M   'P 1'
#
loop_
_entity.id
_entity.type
_entity.pdbx_description
1 polymer ?
#
loop_
_entity_poly.entity_id
_entity_poly.type
_entity_poly.pdbx_seq_one_letter_code
_entity_poly.pdbx_strand_id
1 'polypeptide(L)'
;MNISYWNESAAQLLEAWIQLYKEKESLIGETESLNMLKEEVDGMDKEKFLSIVERQLQKVYDELEKERTEYNMNNSEYTMVTFLSSGYPEYIKKRQSNVKQLQQLTSIHRSVTELFGKELISEADMVAFRNDFFQLTEKHANTSSLKEIKESWNTYLSAFVDFQKKHEHVKQAIATVLEEAKNLKQEWHQLSKNKVVTKQKATAFRTKQHELNENIRKATTAQKQLLELHWPDVCSQFDALQEKMSKSLFTVLKETEHGIEVISQNDANEHAKLKQSLNDLHAVHKVDAHQTWLATFIKKSRPFFNELSEDIKATRCRELWNRIYGMYKGIAVNEFIVTYEEFLALQPLNSIKSTEMPKPLARLKVNIEPVTLPSYADFPVLKKQQSSRRTFPILIGAAIVLVLLMTIVYMNHDNQTAETSSDIKETPSTKPLKNEEVKPDSVSKTDLENFFISYKAAYFSSLNSGDFSGMAPYIDSNQPVYKQLKSYITSLAGKNVSFANDQFLVTKTESHDDGTYSIYTNEVYTFTDSYDASTQFKKERIYHVKAAGKDKLQITKIDTLTDEQTPVEE
;
A
#
# COMPACT_ATOMS: atom_id res chain seq x y z
N MET A 1 35.02 9.24 -93.43
CA MET A 1 35.23 10.12 -92.26
C MET A 1 36.37 11.07 -92.57
N ASN A 2 36.41 12.29 -92.00
CA ASN A 2 37.52 13.21 -92.25
C ASN A 2 38.77 12.72 -91.50
N ILE A 3 39.92 12.58 -92.18
CA ILE A 3 41.16 12.04 -91.60
C ILE A 3 41.58 12.86 -90.36
N SER A 4 41.46 14.18 -90.46
CA SER A 4 41.69 15.12 -89.34
C SER A 4 40.90 14.79 -88.06
N TYR A 5 39.68 14.25 -88.17
CA TYR A 5 38.86 13.90 -87.00
C TYR A 5 39.33 12.61 -86.33
N TRP A 6 39.77 11.63 -87.12
CA TRP A 6 40.29 10.36 -86.60
C TRP A 6 41.63 10.58 -85.89
N ASN A 7 42.55 11.35 -86.49
CA ASN A 7 43.82 11.74 -85.87
C ASN A 7 43.60 12.48 -84.54
N GLU A 8 42.67 13.45 -84.51
CA GLU A 8 42.34 14.20 -83.31
C GLU A 8 41.79 13.30 -82.20
N SER A 9 40.83 12.41 -82.52
CA SER A 9 40.29 11.44 -81.57
C SER A 9 41.36 10.49 -81.02
N ALA A 10 42.28 10.04 -81.88
CA ALA A 10 43.40 9.18 -81.52
C ALA A 10 44.39 9.91 -80.58
N ALA A 11 44.79 11.14 -80.91
CA ALA A 11 45.68 11.96 -80.08
C ALA A 11 45.07 12.27 -78.69
N GLN A 12 43.77 12.54 -78.63
CA GLN A 12 43.04 12.76 -77.38
C GLN A 12 42.98 11.49 -76.51
N LEU A 13 42.78 10.31 -77.11
CA LEU A 13 42.82 9.03 -76.38
C LEU A 13 44.21 8.79 -75.75
N LEU A 14 45.29 9.01 -76.52
CA LEU A 14 46.66 8.82 -76.02
C LEU A 14 46.96 9.78 -74.87
N GLU A 15 46.66 11.07 -75.01
CA GLU A 15 46.84 12.04 -73.92
C GLU A 15 46.08 11.61 -72.65
N ALA A 16 44.82 11.18 -72.79
CA ALA A 16 44.04 10.68 -71.68
C ALA A 16 44.69 9.48 -70.96
N TRP A 17 45.24 8.53 -71.71
CA TRP A 17 45.92 7.35 -71.18
C TRP A 17 47.27 7.68 -70.55
N ILE A 18 48.09 8.55 -71.18
CA ILE A 18 49.37 9.03 -70.64
C ILE A 18 49.19 9.62 -69.23
N GLN A 19 48.12 10.37 -68.99
CA GLN A 19 47.85 10.90 -67.66
C GLN A 19 47.35 9.82 -66.69
N LEU A 20 46.44 8.94 -67.10
CA LEU A 20 45.88 7.88 -66.24
C LEU A 20 46.90 6.79 -65.84
N TYR A 21 47.85 6.49 -66.71
CA TYR A 21 48.84 5.43 -66.48
C TYR A 21 49.85 5.83 -65.39
N LYS A 22 50.03 7.12 -65.13
CA LYS A 22 50.83 7.63 -64.00
C LYS A 22 50.21 7.27 -62.64
N GLU A 23 48.93 6.93 -62.60
CA GLU A 23 48.18 6.57 -61.39
C GLU A 23 48.27 5.06 -61.05
N LYS A 24 48.85 4.23 -61.93
CA LYS A 24 49.04 2.78 -61.73
C LYS A 24 50.48 2.37 -62.04
N GLU A 25 51.23 1.96 -61.01
CA GLU A 25 52.67 1.64 -61.08
C GLU A 25 53.07 0.71 -62.23
N SER A 26 52.28 -0.35 -62.43
CA SER A 26 52.40 -1.36 -63.50
C SER A 26 52.24 -0.81 -64.92
N LEU A 27 51.57 0.34 -65.10
CA LEU A 27 51.32 0.98 -66.40
C LEU A 27 52.26 2.17 -66.66
N ILE A 28 53.00 2.66 -65.65
CA ILE A 28 53.92 3.80 -65.79
C ILE A 28 54.95 3.55 -66.92
N GLY A 29 55.48 2.34 -67.03
CA GLY A 29 56.44 1.98 -68.09
C GLY A 29 55.92 2.13 -69.53
N GLU A 30 54.60 2.16 -69.74
CA GLU A 30 54.02 2.38 -71.07
C GLU A 30 53.89 3.86 -71.43
N THR A 31 54.00 4.81 -70.48
CA THR A 31 53.78 6.25 -70.78
C THR A 31 54.79 6.79 -71.80
N GLU A 32 56.05 6.34 -71.73
CA GLU A 32 57.10 6.65 -72.71
C GLU A 32 56.70 6.20 -74.12
N SER A 33 56.17 4.97 -74.23
CA SER A 33 55.71 4.39 -75.50
C SER A 33 54.49 5.11 -76.06
N LEU A 34 53.57 5.56 -75.20
CA LEU A 34 52.39 6.34 -75.60
C LEU A 34 52.76 7.77 -76.02
N ASN A 35 53.76 8.40 -75.39
CA ASN A 35 54.26 9.72 -75.78
C ASN A 35 54.82 9.69 -77.21
N MET A 36 55.73 8.75 -77.51
CA MET A 36 56.26 8.57 -78.87
C MET A 36 55.14 8.28 -79.89
N LEU A 37 54.16 7.45 -79.52
CA LEU A 37 53.02 7.15 -80.39
C LEU A 37 52.17 8.39 -80.71
N LYS A 38 52.04 9.31 -79.76
CA LYS A 38 51.27 10.55 -79.91
C LYS A 38 51.95 11.52 -80.88
N GLU A 39 53.27 11.55 -80.91
CA GLU A 39 54.04 12.36 -81.87
C GLU A 39 53.95 11.80 -83.30
N GLU A 40 53.82 10.48 -83.46
CA GLU A 40 53.71 9.82 -84.77
C GLU A 40 52.27 9.70 -85.32
N VAL A 41 51.23 10.02 -84.53
CA VAL A 41 49.84 9.64 -84.83
C VAL A 41 49.31 10.25 -86.13
N ASP A 42 49.74 11.46 -86.50
CA ASP A 42 49.23 12.19 -87.67
C ASP A 42 49.59 11.55 -89.02
N GLY A 43 50.63 10.71 -89.05
CA GLY A 43 51.07 9.94 -90.21
C GLY A 43 50.86 8.43 -90.08
N MET A 44 50.17 7.97 -89.02
CA MET A 44 50.07 6.55 -88.70
C MET A 44 48.93 5.87 -89.45
N ASP A 45 49.22 4.67 -89.99
CA ASP A 45 48.16 3.81 -90.51
C ASP A 45 47.17 3.40 -89.40
N LYS A 46 45.89 3.33 -89.76
CA LYS A 46 44.78 3.06 -88.84
C LYS A 46 44.79 1.64 -88.29
N GLU A 47 45.16 0.62 -89.08
CA GLU A 47 45.30 -0.75 -88.58
C GLU A 47 46.51 -0.87 -87.64
N LYS A 48 47.63 -0.22 -87.99
CA LYS A 48 48.81 -0.10 -87.11
C LYS A 48 48.46 0.53 -85.77
N PHE A 49 47.72 1.65 -85.76
CA PHE A 49 47.28 2.30 -84.53
C PHE A 49 46.33 1.40 -83.71
N LEU A 50 45.33 0.79 -84.35
CA LEU A 50 44.38 -0.10 -83.66
C LEU A 50 45.05 -1.34 -83.06
N SER A 51 46.08 -1.91 -83.71
CA SER A 51 46.89 -2.99 -83.13
C SER A 51 47.61 -2.56 -81.83
N ILE A 52 48.04 -1.30 -81.76
CA ILE A 52 48.70 -0.75 -80.57
C ILE A 52 47.67 -0.43 -79.48
N VAL A 53 46.50 0.10 -79.84
CA VAL A 53 45.34 0.25 -78.93
C VAL A 53 44.91 -1.10 -78.36
N GLU A 54 44.87 -2.17 -79.16
CA GLU A 54 44.57 -3.54 -78.69
C GLU A 54 45.58 -3.99 -77.64
N ARG A 55 46.89 -3.85 -77.91
CA ARG A 55 47.94 -4.22 -76.96
C ARG A 55 47.82 -3.45 -75.64
N GLN A 56 47.47 -2.17 -75.69
CA GLN A 56 47.31 -1.33 -74.51
C GLN A 56 46.04 -1.68 -73.72
N LEU A 57 44.92 -1.92 -74.40
CA LEU A 57 43.71 -2.45 -73.77
C LEU A 57 43.94 -3.80 -73.10
N GLN A 58 44.74 -4.69 -73.71
CA GLN A 58 45.09 -5.98 -73.09
C GLN A 58 45.87 -5.76 -71.79
N LYS A 59 46.88 -4.87 -71.76
CA LYS A 59 47.62 -4.53 -70.53
C LYS A 59 46.74 -3.94 -69.44
N VAL A 60 45.81 -3.05 -69.79
CA VAL A 60 44.83 -2.50 -68.85
C VAL A 60 43.90 -3.60 -68.32
N TYR A 61 43.41 -4.48 -69.19
CA TYR A 61 42.57 -5.61 -68.79
C TYR A 61 43.31 -6.55 -67.82
N ASP A 62 44.53 -6.95 -68.16
CA ASP A 62 45.33 -7.90 -67.38
C ASP A 62 45.64 -7.35 -65.97
N GLU A 63 45.98 -6.06 -65.87
CA GLU A 63 46.24 -5.42 -64.58
C GLU A 63 44.96 -5.25 -63.74
N LEU A 64 43.84 -4.88 -64.37
CA LEU A 64 42.55 -4.79 -63.66
C LEU A 64 42.08 -6.17 -63.16
N GLU A 65 42.26 -7.23 -63.96
CA GLU A 65 41.93 -8.60 -63.56
C GLU A 65 42.84 -9.10 -62.44
N LYS A 66 44.13 -8.78 -62.50
CA LYS A 66 45.09 -9.03 -61.41
C LYS A 66 44.68 -8.32 -60.13
N GLU A 67 44.42 -7.01 -60.14
CA GLU A 67 43.97 -6.25 -58.96
C GLU A 67 42.70 -6.86 -58.34
N ARG A 68 41.70 -7.19 -59.17
CA ARG A 68 40.46 -7.80 -58.70
C ARG A 68 40.68 -9.15 -58.01
N THR A 69 41.66 -9.91 -58.48
CA THR A 69 42.03 -11.22 -57.93
C THR A 69 42.86 -11.08 -56.65
N GLU A 70 43.90 -10.25 -56.68
CA GLU A 70 44.85 -10.00 -55.57
C GLU A 70 44.15 -9.44 -54.33
N TYR A 71 43.20 -8.51 -54.51
CA TYR A 71 42.44 -7.88 -53.43
C TYR A 71 41.07 -8.52 -53.19
N ASN A 72 40.80 -9.71 -53.75
CA ASN A 72 39.53 -10.45 -53.62
C ASN A 72 38.27 -9.57 -53.82
N MET A 73 38.31 -8.67 -54.81
CA MET A 73 37.32 -7.60 -54.94
C MET A 73 35.90 -8.14 -55.11
N ASN A 74 35.72 -9.26 -55.82
CA ASN A 74 34.40 -9.88 -56.01
C ASN A 74 33.68 -10.17 -54.68
N ASN A 75 34.42 -10.61 -53.65
CA ASN A 75 33.85 -10.90 -52.33
C ASN A 75 33.51 -9.61 -51.56
N SER A 76 34.37 -8.59 -51.65
CA SER A 76 34.15 -7.30 -51.01
C SER A 76 32.99 -6.54 -51.66
N GLU A 77 32.93 -6.50 -52.99
CA GLU A 77 31.81 -5.95 -53.78
C GLU A 77 30.47 -6.62 -53.39
N TYR A 78 30.44 -7.96 -53.31
CA TYR A 78 29.26 -8.71 -52.87
C TYR A 78 28.86 -8.37 -51.43
N THR A 79 29.83 -8.30 -50.51
CA THR A 79 29.61 -7.98 -49.10
C THR A 79 29.06 -6.57 -48.92
N MET A 80 29.61 -5.58 -49.62
CA MET A 80 29.16 -4.19 -49.59
C MET A 80 27.72 -4.03 -50.10
N VAL A 81 27.40 -4.66 -51.24
CA VAL A 81 26.04 -4.66 -51.81
C VAL A 81 25.05 -5.37 -50.86
N THR A 82 25.44 -6.49 -50.26
CA THR A 82 24.59 -7.22 -49.31
C THR A 82 24.34 -6.42 -48.03
N PHE A 83 25.36 -5.73 -47.50
CA PHE A 83 25.22 -4.86 -46.34
C PHE A 83 24.24 -3.71 -46.59
N LEU A 84 24.41 -2.98 -47.70
CA LEU A 84 23.54 -1.85 -48.05
C LEU A 84 22.11 -2.28 -48.37
N SER A 85 21.92 -3.38 -49.11
CA SER A 85 20.60 -3.78 -49.62
C SER A 85 19.73 -4.55 -48.62
N SER A 86 20.32 -5.33 -47.71
CA SER A 86 19.57 -6.15 -46.75
C SER A 86 20.14 -6.11 -45.33
N GLY A 87 21.45 -6.33 -45.15
CA GLY A 87 22.05 -6.53 -43.83
C GLY A 87 21.82 -5.38 -42.84
N TYR A 88 22.16 -4.15 -43.24
CA TYR A 88 21.96 -2.96 -42.42
C TYR A 88 20.47 -2.55 -42.31
N PRO A 89 19.67 -2.49 -43.40
CA PRO A 89 18.23 -2.21 -43.29
C PRO A 89 17.46 -3.16 -42.38
N GLU A 90 17.72 -4.47 -42.44
CA GLU A 90 17.08 -5.46 -41.57
C GLU A 90 17.52 -5.31 -40.12
N TYR A 91 18.80 -5.07 -39.86
CA TYR A 91 19.32 -4.79 -38.53
C TYR A 91 18.66 -3.54 -37.92
N ILE A 92 18.60 -2.43 -38.65
CA ILE A 92 17.96 -1.19 -38.19
C ILE A 92 16.46 -1.40 -37.92
N LYS A 93 15.75 -2.12 -38.79
CA LYS A 93 14.33 -2.46 -38.59
C LYS A 93 14.11 -3.29 -37.32
N LYS A 94 14.95 -4.30 -37.08
CA LYS A 94 14.92 -5.13 -35.86
C LYS A 94 15.24 -4.29 -34.62
N ARG A 95 16.28 -3.46 -34.68
CA ARG A 95 16.69 -2.53 -33.62
C ARG A 95 15.59 -1.52 -33.26
N GLN A 96 14.89 -0.94 -34.25
CA GLN A 96 13.75 -0.05 -33.99
C GLN A 96 12.58 -0.77 -33.30
N SER A 97 12.33 -2.04 -33.61
CA SER A 97 11.35 -2.87 -32.89
C SER A 97 11.79 -3.10 -31.44
N ASN A 98 13.06 -3.46 -31.24
CA ASN A 98 13.66 -3.65 -29.91
C ASN A 98 13.56 -2.38 -29.06
N VAL A 99 13.84 -1.20 -29.61
CA VAL A 99 13.70 0.09 -28.90
C VAL A 99 12.28 0.32 -28.41
N LYS A 100 11.25 0.03 -29.24
CA LYS A 100 9.84 0.16 -28.84
C LYS A 100 9.47 -0.80 -27.72
N GLN A 101 9.97 -2.04 -27.76
CA GLN A 101 9.76 -3.02 -26.70
C GLN A 101 10.47 -2.61 -25.40
N LEU A 102 11.71 -2.11 -25.47
CA LEU A 102 12.44 -1.59 -24.32
C LEU A 102 11.73 -0.40 -23.68
N GLN A 103 11.15 0.52 -24.46
CA GLN A 103 10.34 1.63 -23.94
C GLN A 103 9.12 1.13 -23.16
N GLN A 104 8.43 0.10 -23.66
CA GLN A 104 7.30 -0.52 -22.97
C GLN A 104 7.73 -1.20 -21.66
N LEU A 105 8.76 -2.04 -21.70
CA LEU A 105 9.30 -2.73 -20.52
C LEU A 105 9.85 -1.75 -19.48
N THR A 106 10.55 -0.69 -19.90
CA THR A 106 11.04 0.37 -19.00
C THR A 106 9.87 1.11 -18.33
N SER A 107 8.76 1.34 -19.04
CA SER A 107 7.57 1.94 -18.43
C SER A 107 6.88 1.01 -17.44
N ILE A 108 6.87 -0.31 -17.70
CA ILE A 108 6.35 -1.32 -16.75
C ILE A 108 7.24 -1.36 -15.50
N HIS A 109 8.57 -1.45 -15.69
CA HIS A 109 9.57 -1.42 -14.62
C HIS A 109 9.38 -0.21 -13.69
N ARG A 110 9.36 1.00 -14.27
CA ARG A 110 9.09 2.24 -13.53
C ARG A 110 7.76 2.19 -12.76
N SER A 111 6.68 1.73 -13.40
CA SER A 111 5.36 1.65 -12.75
C SER A 111 5.34 0.64 -11.59
N VAL A 112 6.06 -0.48 -11.72
CA VAL A 112 6.24 -1.45 -10.63
C VAL A 112 7.02 -0.81 -9.49
N THR A 113 8.15 -0.14 -9.76
CA THR A 113 8.98 0.52 -8.73
C THR A 113 8.22 1.65 -8.02
N GLU A 114 7.40 2.42 -8.74
CA GLU A 114 6.59 3.52 -8.18
C GLU A 114 5.48 3.06 -7.22
N LEU A 115 5.13 1.76 -7.20
CA LEU A 115 4.23 1.20 -6.17
C LEU A 115 4.90 0.99 -4.81
N PHE A 116 6.23 0.87 -4.75
CA PHE A 116 6.93 0.54 -3.50
C PHE A 116 7.10 1.76 -2.58
N GLY A 117 6.96 1.55 -1.28
CA GLY A 117 7.10 2.59 -0.26
C GLY A 117 5.92 3.56 -0.16
N LYS A 118 4.75 3.22 -0.69
CA LYS A 118 3.52 4.04 -0.56
C LYS A 118 3.08 4.10 0.91
N GLU A 119 2.83 5.29 1.44
CA GLU A 119 2.18 5.46 2.75
C GLU A 119 0.66 5.41 2.56
N LEU A 120 -0.03 4.57 3.34
CA LEU A 120 -1.48 4.39 3.29
C LEU A 120 -2.08 4.88 4.62
N ILE A 121 -2.92 5.91 4.56
CA ILE A 121 -3.44 6.63 5.74
C ILE A 121 -4.97 6.48 5.82
N SER A 122 -5.65 6.41 4.68
CA SER A 122 -7.11 6.45 4.54
C SER A 122 -7.67 5.29 3.69
N GLU A 123 -8.99 5.07 3.77
CA GLU A 123 -9.72 4.18 2.85
C GLU A 123 -9.50 4.57 1.37
N ALA A 124 -9.42 5.88 1.07
CA ALA A 124 -9.18 6.36 -0.29
C ALA A 124 -7.80 5.93 -0.81
N ASP A 125 -6.75 6.03 0.02
CA ASP A 125 -5.40 5.57 -0.34
C ASP A 125 -5.37 4.06 -0.60
N MET A 126 -6.09 3.28 0.24
CA MET A 126 -6.24 1.84 0.07
C MET A 126 -6.91 1.47 -1.26
N VAL A 127 -8.00 2.16 -1.61
CA VAL A 127 -8.71 1.91 -2.88
C VAL A 127 -7.87 2.35 -4.09
N ALA A 128 -7.16 3.47 -4.00
CA ALA A 128 -6.26 3.92 -5.07
C ALA A 128 -5.12 2.91 -5.29
N PHE A 129 -4.38 2.57 -4.23
CA PHE A 129 -3.27 1.61 -4.29
C PHE A 129 -3.70 0.23 -4.79
N ARG A 130 -4.88 -0.27 -4.38
CA ARG A 130 -5.49 -1.48 -4.92
C ARG A 130 -5.68 -1.40 -6.44
N ASN A 131 -6.25 -0.30 -6.93
CA ASN A 131 -6.55 -0.14 -8.34
C ASN A 131 -5.27 -0.05 -9.17
N ASP A 132 -4.27 0.72 -8.71
CA ASP A 132 -2.95 0.82 -9.35
C ASP A 132 -2.26 -0.56 -9.42
N PHE A 133 -2.30 -1.33 -8.33
CA PHE A 133 -1.79 -2.70 -8.29
C PHE A 133 -2.46 -3.60 -9.34
N PHE A 134 -3.80 -3.71 -9.32
CA PHE A 134 -4.49 -4.62 -10.24
C PHE A 134 -4.40 -4.17 -11.70
N GLN A 135 -4.43 -2.87 -11.99
CA GLN A 135 -4.24 -2.34 -13.35
C GLN A 135 -2.88 -2.73 -13.95
N LEU A 136 -1.84 -2.79 -13.10
CA LEU A 136 -0.50 -3.21 -13.48
C LEU A 136 -0.40 -4.73 -13.60
N THR A 137 -0.92 -5.48 -12.63
CA THR A 137 -0.73 -6.94 -12.60
C THR A 137 -1.68 -7.73 -13.50
N GLU A 138 -2.93 -7.28 -13.73
CA GLU A 138 -3.89 -7.99 -14.62
C GLU A 138 -3.40 -8.07 -16.07
N LYS A 139 -2.42 -7.24 -16.47
CA LYS A 139 -1.77 -7.27 -17.79
C LYS A 139 -0.53 -8.14 -17.86
N HIS A 140 0.10 -8.46 -16.73
CA HIS A 140 1.51 -8.89 -16.68
C HIS A 140 1.81 -10.04 -15.69
N ALA A 141 0.85 -10.49 -14.87
CA ALA A 141 1.06 -11.54 -13.86
C ALA A 141 0.16 -12.76 -14.07
N ASN A 142 0.48 -13.85 -13.38
CA ASN A 142 -0.28 -15.11 -13.43
C ASN A 142 -1.73 -14.92 -12.91
N THR A 143 -2.71 -15.34 -13.70
CA THR A 143 -4.13 -15.12 -13.43
C THR A 143 -4.66 -15.86 -12.19
N SER A 144 -4.02 -16.95 -11.76
CA SER A 144 -4.50 -17.72 -10.59
C SER A 144 -4.22 -17.00 -9.26
N SER A 145 -3.00 -16.53 -9.04
CA SER A 145 -2.61 -15.82 -7.81
C SER A 145 -3.34 -14.47 -7.67
N LEU A 146 -3.63 -13.80 -8.79
CA LEU A 146 -4.39 -12.55 -8.76
C LEU A 146 -5.81 -12.70 -8.21
N LYS A 147 -6.47 -13.83 -8.45
CA LYS A 147 -7.79 -14.10 -7.88
C LYS A 147 -7.72 -14.16 -6.35
N GLU A 148 -6.79 -14.92 -5.79
CA GLU A 148 -6.59 -15.05 -4.35
C GLU A 148 -6.20 -13.73 -3.68
N ILE A 149 -5.37 -12.90 -4.34
CA ILE A 149 -5.01 -11.56 -3.85
C ILE A 149 -6.24 -10.64 -3.87
N LYS A 150 -7.08 -10.70 -4.91
CA LYS A 150 -8.31 -9.90 -5.04
C LYS A 150 -9.34 -10.24 -3.98
N GLU A 151 -9.51 -11.54 -3.67
CA GLU A 151 -10.34 -12.02 -2.56
C GLU A 151 -9.77 -11.59 -1.20
N SER A 152 -8.47 -11.80 -0.97
CA SER A 152 -7.77 -11.36 0.25
C SER A 152 -7.91 -9.84 0.48
N TRP A 153 -7.79 -9.03 -0.58
CA TRP A 153 -7.91 -7.58 -0.51
C TRP A 153 -9.34 -7.12 -0.16
N ASN A 154 -10.37 -7.76 -0.73
CA ASN A 154 -11.76 -7.41 -0.43
C ASN A 154 -12.09 -7.66 1.05
N THR A 155 -11.62 -8.78 1.62
CA THR A 155 -11.76 -9.09 3.05
C THR A 155 -11.02 -8.05 3.90
N TYR A 156 -9.76 -7.76 3.58
CA TYR A 156 -8.94 -6.79 4.31
C TYR A 156 -9.55 -5.38 4.30
N LEU A 157 -10.01 -4.88 3.15
CA LEU A 157 -10.58 -3.54 3.04
C LEU A 157 -11.83 -3.39 3.94
N SER A 158 -12.66 -4.43 4.03
CA SER A 158 -13.80 -4.44 4.94
C SER A 158 -13.39 -4.36 6.41
N ALA A 159 -12.36 -5.12 6.81
CA ALA A 159 -11.82 -5.10 8.18
C ALA A 159 -11.17 -3.74 8.52
N PHE A 160 -10.44 -3.14 7.57
CA PHE A 160 -9.83 -1.83 7.74
C PHE A 160 -10.87 -0.71 7.91
N VAL A 161 -11.97 -0.73 7.13
CA VAL A 161 -13.06 0.25 7.25
C VAL A 161 -13.82 0.11 8.58
N ASP A 162 -14.05 -1.12 9.06
CA ASP A 162 -14.62 -1.36 10.40
C ASP A 162 -13.68 -0.84 11.51
N PHE A 163 -12.37 -1.11 11.38
CA PHE A 163 -11.36 -0.57 12.29
C PHE A 163 -11.33 0.96 12.31
N GLN A 164 -11.37 1.64 11.16
CA GLN A 164 -11.40 3.10 11.10
C GLN A 164 -12.63 3.69 11.80
N LYS A 165 -13.81 3.07 11.65
CA LYS A 165 -15.04 3.47 12.36
C LYS A 165 -14.91 3.30 13.87
N LYS A 166 -14.36 2.16 14.33
CA LYS A 166 -14.08 1.92 15.75
C LYS A 166 -13.08 2.92 16.32
N HIS A 167 -12.02 3.24 15.57
CA HIS A 167 -11.01 4.21 15.97
C HIS A 167 -11.60 5.62 16.15
N GLU A 168 -12.36 6.14 15.18
CA GLU A 168 -13.00 7.45 15.32
C GLU A 168 -14.05 7.48 16.46
N HIS A 169 -14.79 6.39 16.69
CA HIS A 169 -15.69 6.29 17.85
C HIS A 169 -14.93 6.34 19.19
N VAL A 170 -13.83 5.60 19.34
CA VAL A 170 -12.96 5.65 20.53
C VAL A 170 -12.40 7.06 20.75
N LYS A 171 -11.90 7.70 19.69
CA LYS A 171 -11.37 9.07 19.70
C LYS A 171 -12.42 10.11 20.13
N GLN A 172 -13.66 9.98 19.66
CA GLN A 172 -14.80 10.82 20.10
C GLN A 172 -15.16 10.58 21.58
N ALA A 173 -15.18 9.32 22.03
CA ALA A 173 -15.44 8.99 23.43
C ALA A 173 -14.36 9.57 24.37
N ILE A 174 -13.08 9.45 23.99
CA ILE A 174 -11.95 10.05 24.72
C ILE A 174 -12.07 11.57 24.78
N ALA A 175 -12.37 12.24 23.65
CA ALA A 175 -12.54 13.69 23.62
C ALA A 175 -13.69 14.16 24.52
N THR A 176 -14.80 13.42 24.55
CA THR A 176 -15.95 13.67 25.42
C THR A 176 -15.54 13.55 26.90
N VAL A 177 -14.88 12.46 27.28
CA VAL A 177 -14.40 12.22 28.65
C VAL A 177 -13.44 13.33 29.13
N LEU A 178 -12.55 13.80 28.25
CA LEU A 178 -11.60 14.88 28.60
C LEU A 178 -12.32 16.21 28.87
N GLU A 179 -13.34 16.55 28.09
CA GLU A 179 -14.12 17.77 28.29
C GLU A 179 -15.09 17.63 29.50
N GLU A 180 -15.71 16.46 29.71
CA GLU A 180 -16.49 16.16 30.92
C GLU A 180 -15.63 16.28 32.19
N ALA A 181 -14.41 15.73 32.21
CA ALA A 181 -13.49 15.81 33.34
C ALA A 181 -13.06 17.25 33.64
N LYS A 182 -12.80 18.04 32.58
CA LYS A 182 -12.49 19.48 32.68
C LYS A 182 -13.67 20.27 33.26
N ASN A 183 -14.89 20.01 32.78
CA ASN A 183 -16.10 20.66 33.27
C ASN A 183 -16.41 20.29 34.74
N LEU A 184 -16.32 19.01 35.09
CA LEU A 184 -16.53 18.56 36.48
C LEU A 184 -15.49 19.14 37.44
N LYS A 185 -14.23 19.29 37.01
CA LYS A 185 -13.18 19.96 37.79
C LYS A 185 -13.48 21.45 37.99
N GLN A 186 -14.05 22.14 36.99
CA GLN A 186 -14.50 23.53 37.14
C GLN A 186 -15.71 23.63 38.09
N GLU A 187 -16.71 22.75 37.95
CA GLU A 187 -17.85 22.66 38.88
C GLU A 187 -17.38 22.41 40.32
N TRP A 188 -16.40 21.52 40.54
CA TRP A 188 -15.79 21.30 41.84
C TRP A 188 -15.11 22.56 42.39
N HIS A 189 -14.37 23.30 41.57
CA HIS A 189 -13.76 24.56 41.99
C HIS A 189 -14.77 25.64 42.39
N GLN A 190 -15.99 25.63 41.83
CA GLN A 190 -17.08 26.50 42.30
C GLN A 190 -17.75 25.95 43.56
N LEU A 191 -18.05 24.64 43.60
CA LEU A 191 -18.73 24.00 44.72
C LEU A 191 -17.90 24.04 46.02
N SER A 192 -16.59 23.83 45.92
CA SER A 192 -15.64 23.82 47.04
C SER A 192 -15.40 25.22 47.65
N LYS A 193 -15.59 26.30 46.88
CA LYS A 193 -15.54 27.69 47.38
C LYS A 193 -16.76 28.07 48.21
N ASN A 194 -17.91 27.42 48.00
CA ASN A 194 -19.12 27.71 48.78
C ASN A 194 -18.92 27.32 50.25
N LYS A 195 -19.37 28.20 51.16
CA LYS A 195 -19.41 27.90 52.61
C LYS A 195 -20.43 26.82 52.94
N VAL A 196 -21.56 26.80 52.22
CA VAL A 196 -22.67 25.86 52.42
C VAL A 196 -22.92 25.05 51.16
N VAL A 197 -23.06 23.73 51.29
CA VAL A 197 -23.36 22.80 50.19
C VAL A 197 -24.59 21.97 50.57
N THR A 198 -25.72 22.23 49.92
CA THR A 198 -27.00 21.52 50.13
C THR A 198 -26.93 20.05 49.68
N LYS A 199 -27.72 19.17 50.32
CA LYS A 199 -27.86 17.73 49.93
C LYS A 199 -28.11 17.57 48.43
N GLN A 200 -29.04 18.34 47.85
CA GLN A 200 -29.35 18.32 46.41
C GLN A 200 -28.14 18.61 45.51
N LYS A 201 -27.38 19.68 45.77
CA LYS A 201 -26.15 20.02 45.01
C LYS A 201 -25.05 18.98 45.17
N ALA A 202 -24.89 18.42 46.38
CA ALA A 202 -23.93 17.35 46.63
C ALA A 202 -24.28 16.05 45.87
N THR A 203 -25.56 15.65 45.88
CA THR A 203 -26.05 14.48 45.12
C THR A 203 -25.88 14.69 43.61
N ALA A 204 -26.33 15.82 43.07
CA ALA A 204 -26.22 16.11 41.63
C ALA A 204 -24.77 16.10 41.13
N PHE A 205 -23.83 16.63 41.93
CA PHE A 205 -22.40 16.55 41.60
C PHE A 205 -21.86 15.12 41.65
N ARG A 206 -22.26 14.30 42.64
CA ARG A 206 -21.86 12.88 42.71
C ARG A 206 -22.40 12.05 41.56
N THR A 207 -23.62 12.33 41.09
CA THR A 207 -24.18 11.68 39.89
C THR A 207 -23.28 11.93 38.68
N LYS A 208 -22.95 13.19 38.37
CA LYS A 208 -22.00 13.54 37.30
C LYS A 208 -20.61 12.92 37.48
N GLN A 209 -20.12 12.85 38.72
CA GLN A 209 -18.83 12.22 39.04
C GLN A 209 -18.85 10.71 38.76
N HIS A 210 -19.97 10.03 39.06
CA HIS A 210 -20.15 8.61 38.74
C HIS A 210 -20.29 8.37 37.23
N GLU A 211 -21.09 9.19 36.54
CA GLU A 211 -21.25 9.15 35.07
C GLU A 211 -19.90 9.34 34.35
N LEU A 212 -19.10 10.34 34.75
CA LEU A 212 -17.75 10.54 34.23
C LEU A 212 -16.86 9.30 34.49
N ASN A 213 -16.91 8.71 35.69
CA ASN A 213 -16.09 7.54 36.00
C ASN A 213 -16.48 6.32 35.16
N GLU A 214 -17.77 6.11 34.88
CA GLU A 214 -18.24 5.08 33.95
C GLU A 214 -17.84 5.38 32.50
N ASN A 215 -17.85 6.65 32.08
CA ASN A 215 -17.38 7.05 30.75
C ASN A 215 -15.86 6.87 30.60
N ILE A 216 -15.05 7.22 31.61
CA ILE A 216 -13.62 6.92 31.69
C ILE A 216 -13.39 5.41 31.54
N ARG A 217 -14.13 4.58 32.29
CA ARG A 217 -14.02 3.12 32.23
C ARG A 217 -14.30 2.58 30.83
N LYS A 218 -15.44 2.97 30.23
CA LYS A 218 -15.84 2.56 28.87
C LYS A 218 -14.81 3.00 27.82
N ALA A 219 -14.36 4.25 27.87
CA ALA A 219 -13.35 4.77 26.95
C ALA A 219 -12.01 4.02 27.10
N THR A 220 -11.58 3.76 28.33
CA THR A 220 -10.35 2.98 28.62
C THR A 220 -10.46 1.55 28.07
N THR A 221 -11.57 0.85 28.30
CA THR A 221 -11.79 -0.50 27.76
C THR A 221 -11.81 -0.50 26.22
N ALA A 222 -12.51 0.44 25.59
CA ALA A 222 -12.60 0.52 24.14
C ALA A 222 -11.26 0.89 23.49
N GLN A 223 -10.50 1.80 24.09
CA GLN A 223 -9.14 2.14 23.66
C GLN A 223 -8.18 0.94 23.80
N LYS A 224 -8.29 0.19 24.90
CA LYS A 224 -7.51 -1.05 25.11
C LYS A 224 -7.85 -2.11 24.06
N GLN A 225 -9.12 -2.36 23.79
CA GLN A 225 -9.56 -3.30 22.74
C GLN A 225 -9.08 -2.88 21.35
N LEU A 226 -9.10 -1.57 21.05
CA LEU A 226 -8.59 -1.05 19.79
C LEU A 226 -7.07 -1.30 19.62
N LEU A 227 -6.29 -1.02 20.67
CA LEU A 227 -4.83 -1.09 20.65
C LEU A 227 -4.27 -2.52 20.76
N GLU A 228 -4.85 -3.36 21.61
CA GLU A 228 -4.31 -4.69 21.93
C GLU A 228 -4.92 -5.83 21.08
N LEU A 229 -6.12 -5.63 20.52
CA LEU A 229 -6.82 -6.66 19.75
C LEU A 229 -7.02 -6.26 18.28
N HIS A 230 -7.68 -5.12 18.02
CA HIS A 230 -8.07 -4.77 16.65
C HIS A 230 -6.92 -4.25 15.78
N TRP A 231 -6.03 -3.42 16.32
CA TRP A 231 -4.91 -2.89 15.55
C TRP A 231 -3.86 -3.97 15.15
N PRO A 232 -3.42 -4.88 16.05
CA PRO A 232 -2.51 -5.95 15.68
C PRO A 232 -3.08 -6.91 14.64
N ASP A 233 -4.38 -7.21 14.71
CA ASP A 233 -5.09 -8.03 13.72
C ASP A 233 -5.10 -7.37 12.33
N VAL A 234 -5.48 -6.08 12.26
CA VAL A 234 -5.43 -5.31 11.00
C VAL A 234 -4.01 -5.22 10.42
N CYS A 235 -2.99 -5.05 11.26
CA CYS A 235 -1.59 -5.07 10.79
C CYS A 235 -1.19 -6.45 10.24
N SER A 236 -1.49 -7.52 10.97
CA SER A 236 -1.18 -8.89 10.57
C SER A 236 -1.84 -9.27 9.24
N GLN A 237 -3.13 -8.93 9.07
CA GLN A 237 -3.85 -9.15 7.81
C GLN A 237 -3.25 -8.32 6.65
N PHE A 238 -2.83 -7.08 6.92
CA PHE A 238 -2.15 -6.25 5.92
C PHE A 238 -0.79 -6.81 5.53
N ASP A 239 0.02 -7.25 6.48
CA ASP A 239 1.34 -7.82 6.21
C ASP A 239 1.26 -9.10 5.38
N ALA A 240 0.31 -9.99 5.70
CA ALA A 240 0.05 -11.20 4.92
C ALA A 240 -0.42 -10.90 3.48
N LEU A 241 -1.25 -9.85 3.31
CA LEU A 241 -1.71 -9.38 2.00
C LEU A 241 -0.57 -8.75 1.19
N GLN A 242 0.21 -7.89 1.85
CA GLN A 242 1.41 -7.26 1.32
C GLN A 242 2.45 -8.29 0.87
N GLU A 243 2.66 -9.37 1.62
CA GLU A 243 3.60 -10.44 1.24
C GLU A 243 3.19 -11.09 -0.09
N LYS A 244 1.91 -11.44 -0.26
CA LYS A 244 1.37 -12.02 -1.52
C LYS A 244 1.54 -11.04 -2.69
N MET A 245 1.21 -9.77 -2.48
CA MET A 245 1.33 -8.72 -3.49
C MET A 245 2.79 -8.45 -3.89
N SER A 246 3.69 -8.39 -2.91
CA SER A 246 5.13 -8.19 -3.12
C SER A 246 5.73 -9.32 -3.93
N LYS A 247 5.36 -10.58 -3.62
CA LYS A 247 5.74 -11.76 -4.43
C LYS A 247 5.26 -11.63 -5.89
N SER A 248 4.00 -11.25 -6.10
CA SER A 248 3.44 -11.08 -7.46
C SER A 248 4.14 -9.98 -8.26
N LEU A 249 4.38 -8.80 -7.67
CA LEU A 249 5.08 -7.70 -8.34
C LEU A 249 6.56 -8.01 -8.58
N PHE A 250 7.20 -8.77 -7.69
CA PHE A 250 8.59 -9.19 -7.87
C PHE A 250 8.77 -10.15 -9.05
N THR A 251 7.80 -11.04 -9.30
CA THR A 251 7.78 -11.87 -10.52
C THR A 251 7.71 -10.99 -11.76
N VAL A 252 6.76 -10.04 -11.81
CA VAL A 252 6.62 -9.09 -12.94
C VAL A 252 7.91 -8.27 -13.13
N LEU A 253 8.53 -7.79 -12.05
CA LEU A 253 9.77 -7.04 -12.09
C LEU A 253 10.91 -7.87 -12.69
N LYS A 254 11.09 -9.12 -12.22
CA LYS A 254 12.12 -10.04 -12.73
C LYS A 254 11.92 -10.41 -14.19
N GLU A 255 10.69 -10.70 -14.61
CA GLU A 255 10.36 -11.00 -16.00
C GLU A 255 10.62 -9.77 -16.91
N THR A 256 10.31 -8.57 -16.40
CA THR A 256 10.58 -7.30 -17.10
C THR A 256 12.08 -7.03 -17.23
N GLU A 257 12.86 -7.15 -16.14
CA GLU A 257 14.32 -7.00 -16.14
C GLU A 257 14.99 -8.03 -17.04
N HIS A 258 14.55 -9.29 -17.00
CA HIS A 258 15.05 -10.34 -17.90
C HIS A 258 14.73 -10.05 -19.37
N GLY A 259 13.51 -9.58 -19.68
CA GLY A 259 13.14 -9.18 -21.04
C GLY A 259 14.00 -8.04 -21.59
N ILE A 260 14.31 -7.04 -20.75
CA ILE A 260 15.22 -5.94 -21.11
C ILE A 260 16.63 -6.46 -21.41
N GLU A 261 17.17 -7.31 -20.54
CA GLU A 261 18.50 -7.89 -20.71
C GLU A 261 18.59 -8.77 -21.98
N VAL A 262 17.59 -9.62 -22.23
CA VAL A 262 17.53 -10.45 -23.45
C VAL A 262 17.48 -9.60 -24.72
N ILE A 263 16.73 -8.49 -24.72
CA ILE A 263 16.69 -7.58 -25.89
C ILE A 263 18.05 -6.89 -26.09
N SER A 264 18.68 -6.41 -25.02
CA SER A 264 20.01 -5.76 -25.08
C SER A 264 21.09 -6.72 -25.58
N GLN A 265 21.16 -7.94 -25.01
CA GLN A 265 22.10 -8.98 -25.44
C GLN A 265 21.85 -9.42 -26.89
N ASN A 266 20.59 -9.57 -27.31
CA ASN A 266 20.26 -9.94 -28.69
C ASN A 266 20.69 -8.84 -29.68
N ASP A 267 20.42 -7.57 -29.39
CA ASP A 267 20.88 -6.44 -30.21
C ASP A 267 22.41 -6.38 -30.32
N ALA A 268 23.13 -6.53 -29.20
CA ALA A 268 24.58 -6.59 -29.17
C ALA A 268 25.15 -7.77 -29.98
N ASN A 269 24.52 -8.95 -29.89
CA ASN A 269 24.90 -10.13 -30.65
C ASN A 269 24.67 -9.96 -32.16
N GLU A 270 23.56 -9.35 -32.59
CA GLU A 270 23.34 -9.08 -34.02
C GLU A 270 24.29 -7.99 -34.55
N HIS A 271 24.59 -6.95 -33.76
CA HIS A 271 25.62 -5.95 -34.10
C HIS A 271 26.99 -6.62 -34.27
N ALA A 272 27.39 -7.46 -33.32
CA ALA A 272 28.66 -8.19 -33.39
C ALA A 272 28.75 -9.12 -34.61
N LYS A 273 27.68 -9.88 -34.94
CA LYS A 273 27.64 -10.73 -36.14
C LYS A 273 27.76 -9.92 -37.43
N LEU A 274 26.97 -8.84 -37.55
CA LEU A 274 27.00 -8.01 -38.77
C LEU A 274 28.37 -7.34 -38.92
N LYS A 275 28.96 -6.83 -37.83
CA LYS A 275 30.32 -6.31 -37.80
C LYS A 275 31.36 -7.37 -38.21
N GLN A 276 31.24 -8.60 -37.69
CA GLN A 276 32.15 -9.70 -38.03
C GLN A 276 32.10 -10.09 -39.52
N SER A 277 30.93 -9.97 -40.16
CA SER A 277 30.79 -10.19 -41.62
C SER A 277 31.51 -9.14 -42.48
N LEU A 278 31.99 -8.04 -41.88
CA LEU A 278 32.57 -6.86 -42.52
C LEU A 278 34.06 -6.67 -42.17
N ASN A 279 34.73 -7.72 -41.69
CA ASN A 279 36.07 -7.63 -41.08
C ASN A 279 37.22 -7.15 -42.01
N ASP A 280 37.04 -7.10 -43.34
CA ASP A 280 38.07 -6.64 -44.29
C ASP A 280 37.73 -5.27 -44.91
N LEU A 281 37.90 -4.21 -44.11
CA LEU A 281 37.83 -2.83 -44.63
C LEU A 281 39.02 -2.45 -45.52
N HIS A 282 40.14 -3.17 -45.47
CA HIS A 282 41.28 -2.85 -46.31
C HIS A 282 40.93 -3.08 -47.79
N ALA A 283 40.22 -4.16 -48.09
CA ALA A 283 39.71 -4.44 -49.42
C ALA A 283 38.67 -3.40 -49.91
N VAL A 284 37.92 -2.74 -49.02
CA VAL A 284 36.94 -1.69 -49.42
C VAL A 284 37.63 -0.49 -50.06
N HIS A 285 38.72 0.01 -49.47
CA HIS A 285 39.50 1.10 -50.08
C HIS A 285 40.18 0.69 -51.40
N LYS A 286 40.53 -0.59 -51.56
CA LYS A 286 41.05 -1.13 -52.83
C LYS A 286 39.96 -1.18 -53.91
N VAL A 287 38.74 -1.58 -53.55
CA VAL A 287 37.57 -1.53 -54.45
C VAL A 287 37.25 -0.09 -54.86
N ASP A 288 37.29 0.87 -53.93
CA ASP A 288 37.06 2.29 -54.23
C ASP A 288 38.05 2.85 -55.26
N ALA A 289 39.35 2.67 -54.99
CA ALA A 289 40.41 3.13 -55.89
C ALA A 289 40.31 2.49 -57.28
N HIS A 290 40.01 1.18 -57.34
CA HIS A 290 39.85 0.43 -58.58
C HIS A 290 38.62 0.91 -59.38
N GLN A 291 37.45 1.00 -58.76
CA GLN A 291 36.21 1.46 -59.42
C GLN A 291 36.31 2.95 -59.83
N THR A 292 37.01 3.79 -59.05
CA THR A 292 37.25 5.21 -59.37
C THR A 292 38.20 5.40 -60.56
N TRP A 293 39.33 4.69 -60.59
CA TRP A 293 40.24 4.71 -61.74
C TRP A 293 39.54 4.15 -62.98
N LEU A 294 38.82 3.03 -62.85
CA LEU A 294 38.09 2.41 -63.95
C LEU A 294 36.98 3.31 -64.51
N ALA A 295 36.21 3.99 -63.64
CA ALA A 295 35.23 4.99 -64.06
C ALA A 295 35.88 6.13 -64.86
N THR A 296 37.06 6.57 -64.43
CA THR A 296 37.80 7.66 -65.09
C THR A 296 38.41 7.20 -66.42
N PHE A 297 38.97 5.99 -66.48
CA PHE A 297 39.44 5.34 -67.72
C PHE A 297 38.31 5.19 -68.72
N ILE A 298 37.15 4.68 -68.29
CA ILE A 298 35.95 4.56 -69.13
C ILE A 298 35.50 5.94 -69.60
N LYS A 299 35.39 6.93 -68.70
CA LYS A 299 34.94 8.28 -69.04
C LYS A 299 35.83 8.95 -70.08
N LYS A 300 37.17 8.89 -69.92
CA LYS A 300 38.13 9.52 -70.84
C LYS A 300 38.25 8.77 -72.18
N SER A 301 38.10 7.44 -72.19
CA SER A 301 38.23 6.63 -73.41
C SER A 301 36.93 6.55 -74.23
N ARG A 302 35.76 6.74 -73.59
CA ARG A 302 34.44 6.62 -74.22
C ARG A 302 34.25 7.42 -75.53
N PRO A 303 34.74 8.68 -75.70
CA PRO A 303 34.58 9.42 -76.96
C PRO A 303 35.11 8.63 -78.15
N PHE A 304 36.37 8.20 -78.11
CA PHE A 304 37.00 7.38 -79.16
C PHE A 304 36.20 6.11 -79.46
N PHE A 305 35.83 5.34 -78.42
CA PHE A 305 35.12 4.06 -78.61
C PHE A 305 33.65 4.22 -79.03
N ASN A 306 33.03 5.38 -78.86
CA ASN A 306 31.65 5.66 -79.29
C ASN A 306 31.60 6.32 -80.67
N GLU A 307 32.44 7.32 -80.92
CA GLU A 307 32.39 8.13 -82.14
C GLU A 307 32.94 7.39 -83.36
N LEU A 308 33.93 6.51 -83.14
CA LEU A 308 34.49 5.64 -84.18
C LEU A 308 33.84 4.25 -84.18
N SER A 309 32.66 4.07 -83.57
CA SER A 309 32.12 2.74 -83.25
C SER A 309 31.97 1.77 -84.43
N GLU A 310 31.72 2.28 -85.66
CA GLU A 310 31.68 1.43 -86.88
C GLU A 310 33.09 0.98 -87.33
N ASP A 311 34.10 1.83 -87.17
CA ASP A 311 35.49 1.56 -87.59
C ASP A 311 36.18 0.48 -86.74
N ILE A 312 35.76 0.33 -85.49
CA ILE A 312 36.29 -0.63 -84.51
C ILE A 312 35.33 -1.80 -84.25
N LYS A 313 34.14 -1.81 -84.87
CA LYS A 313 33.01 -2.72 -84.58
C LYS A 313 33.35 -4.21 -84.61
N ALA A 314 34.23 -4.59 -85.53
CA ALA A 314 34.66 -5.98 -85.75
C ALA A 314 36.10 -6.27 -85.25
N THR A 315 36.68 -5.37 -84.45
CA THR A 315 38.05 -5.48 -83.95
C THR A 315 38.11 -6.00 -82.51
N ARG A 316 39.21 -6.67 -82.16
CA ARG A 316 39.47 -7.12 -80.78
C ARG A 316 39.61 -5.95 -79.78
N CYS A 317 39.89 -4.74 -80.25
CA CYS A 317 39.75 -3.52 -79.46
C CYS A 317 38.34 -3.35 -78.87
N ARG A 318 37.29 -3.64 -79.65
CA ARG A 318 35.90 -3.50 -79.17
C ARG A 318 35.53 -4.58 -78.16
N GLU A 319 36.06 -5.80 -78.33
CA GLU A 319 35.91 -6.89 -77.35
C GLU A 319 36.57 -6.52 -76.01
N LEU A 320 37.85 -6.15 -76.04
CA LEU A 320 38.61 -5.77 -74.83
C LEU A 320 38.00 -4.55 -74.13
N TRP A 321 37.57 -3.54 -74.90
CA TRP A 321 36.81 -2.40 -74.37
C TRP A 321 35.55 -2.84 -73.64
N ASN A 322 34.73 -3.71 -74.25
CA ASN A 322 33.51 -4.21 -73.62
C ASN A 322 33.81 -5.03 -72.35
N ARG A 323 34.92 -5.79 -72.32
CA ARG A 323 35.37 -6.56 -71.14
C ARG A 323 35.79 -5.64 -69.98
N ILE A 324 36.62 -4.64 -70.26
CA ILE A 324 37.02 -3.61 -69.27
C ILE A 324 35.78 -2.83 -68.79
N TYR A 325 34.90 -2.44 -69.70
CA TYR A 325 33.63 -1.77 -69.35
C TYR A 325 32.76 -2.64 -68.43
N GLY A 326 32.71 -3.96 -68.67
CA GLY A 326 31.97 -4.93 -67.86
C GLY A 326 32.54 -5.17 -66.45
N MET A 327 33.80 -4.77 -66.19
CA MET A 327 34.38 -4.77 -64.83
C MET A 327 33.81 -3.64 -63.96
N TYR A 328 33.33 -2.54 -64.57
CA TYR A 328 32.75 -1.43 -63.82
C TYR A 328 31.37 -1.81 -63.31
N LYS A 329 31.18 -1.74 -61.98
CA LYS A 329 29.94 -2.16 -61.32
C LYS A 329 29.09 -0.99 -60.82
N GLY A 330 29.63 0.24 -60.80
CA GLY A 330 28.91 1.42 -60.28
C GLY A 330 28.53 1.30 -58.81
N ILE A 331 29.32 0.56 -58.02
CA ILE A 331 29.05 0.31 -56.60
C ILE A 331 29.17 1.62 -55.83
N ALA A 332 28.20 1.88 -54.95
CA ALA A 332 28.17 3.06 -54.09
C ALA A 332 29.14 2.91 -52.90
N VAL A 333 30.45 2.91 -53.18
CA VAL A 333 31.49 2.68 -52.15
C VAL A 333 31.43 3.74 -51.04
N ASN A 334 31.24 5.02 -51.40
CA ASN A 334 31.05 6.10 -50.42
C ASN A 334 29.79 5.91 -49.56
N GLU A 335 28.69 5.41 -50.13
CA GLU A 335 27.46 5.11 -49.38
C GLU A 335 27.69 3.97 -48.39
N PHE A 336 28.42 2.93 -48.79
CA PHE A 336 28.86 1.85 -47.90
C PHE A 336 29.72 2.39 -46.75
N ILE A 337 30.73 3.22 -47.02
CA ILE A 337 31.63 3.77 -45.99
C ILE A 337 30.83 4.57 -44.96
N VAL A 338 30.01 5.53 -45.42
CA VAL A 338 29.18 6.36 -44.53
C VAL A 338 28.20 5.51 -43.71
N THR A 339 27.48 4.58 -44.35
CA THR A 339 26.51 3.70 -43.66
C THR A 339 27.20 2.78 -42.65
N TYR A 340 28.43 2.33 -42.94
CA TYR A 340 29.22 1.52 -42.04
C TYR A 340 29.77 2.31 -40.84
N GLU A 341 30.19 3.56 -41.04
CA GLU A 341 30.56 4.46 -39.94
C GLU A 341 29.36 4.76 -39.04
N GLU A 342 28.18 5.03 -39.62
CA GLU A 342 26.93 5.18 -38.87
C GLU A 342 26.60 3.92 -38.07
N PHE A 343 26.73 2.73 -38.67
CA PHE A 343 26.55 1.43 -38.01
C PHE A 343 27.51 1.22 -36.83
N LEU A 344 28.79 1.59 -36.98
CA LEU A 344 29.79 1.51 -35.92
C LEU A 344 29.54 2.51 -34.78
N ALA A 345 28.96 3.68 -35.08
CA ALA A 345 28.63 4.71 -34.09
C ALA A 345 27.42 4.35 -33.19
N LEU A 346 26.62 3.35 -33.58
CA LEU A 346 25.46 2.90 -32.80
C LEU A 346 25.85 2.40 -31.41
N GLN A 347 25.41 3.13 -30.39
CA GLN A 347 25.60 2.75 -28.99
C GLN A 347 24.82 1.46 -28.67
N PRO A 348 25.30 0.59 -27.77
CA PRO A 348 24.52 -0.54 -27.27
C PRO A 348 23.15 -0.09 -26.72
N LEU A 349 22.12 -0.91 -26.86
CA LEU A 349 20.83 -0.62 -26.20
C LEU A 349 20.99 -0.74 -24.68
N ASN A 350 20.67 0.33 -23.95
CA ASN A 350 20.79 0.39 -22.49
C ASN A 350 20.09 -0.79 -21.81
N SER A 351 20.82 -1.49 -20.94
CA SER A 351 20.23 -2.38 -19.93
C SER A 351 19.86 -1.59 -18.67
N ILE A 352 18.89 -2.10 -17.91
CA ILE A 352 18.57 -1.60 -16.57
C ILE A 352 19.37 -2.45 -15.57
N LYS A 353 20.06 -1.81 -14.62
CA LYS A 353 20.68 -2.55 -13.51
C LYS A 353 19.58 -3.20 -12.68
N SER A 354 19.71 -4.49 -12.40
CA SER A 354 18.71 -5.22 -11.61
C SER A 354 18.46 -4.52 -10.27
N THR A 355 17.18 -4.34 -9.96
CA THR A 355 16.75 -3.53 -8.82
C THR A 355 16.80 -4.40 -7.57
N GLU A 356 17.78 -4.16 -6.70
CA GLU A 356 17.71 -4.69 -5.33
C GLU A 356 16.39 -4.27 -4.69
N MET A 357 15.74 -5.21 -4.01
CA MET A 357 14.34 -5.05 -3.59
C MET A 357 14.16 -3.74 -2.82
N PRO A 358 13.26 -2.83 -3.28
CA PRO A 358 12.95 -1.64 -2.53
C PRO A 358 12.34 -1.99 -1.16
N LYS A 359 12.23 -0.95 -0.34
CA LYS A 359 11.46 -0.90 0.92
C LYS A 359 10.10 -1.64 0.79
N PRO A 360 9.51 -2.15 1.90
CA PRO A 360 8.20 -2.81 1.86
C PRO A 360 7.18 -2.04 1.02
N LEU A 361 6.39 -2.81 0.26
CA LEU A 361 5.55 -2.34 -0.82
C LEU A 361 4.69 -1.13 -0.42
N ALA A 362 4.06 -1.19 0.75
CA ALA A 362 3.36 -0.08 1.36
C ALA A 362 3.57 -0.04 2.88
N ARG A 363 3.12 1.03 3.53
CA ARG A 363 3.17 1.20 4.98
C ARG A 363 1.87 1.79 5.50
N LEU A 364 1.23 1.10 6.44
CA LEU A 364 0.13 1.68 7.21
C LEU A 364 0.68 2.84 8.06
N LYS A 365 0.03 4.00 7.96
CA LYS A 365 0.39 5.20 8.73
C LYS A 365 -0.85 5.82 9.35
N VAL A 366 -1.62 4.99 10.04
CA VAL A 366 -2.75 5.42 10.87
C VAL A 366 -2.19 5.90 12.21
N ASN A 367 -2.53 7.13 12.63
CA ASN A 367 -2.20 7.60 13.98
C ASN A 367 -3.14 6.95 14.99
N ILE A 368 -2.59 6.19 15.93
CA ILE A 368 -3.32 5.46 16.98
C ILE A 368 -2.56 5.60 18.31
N GLU A 369 -2.00 6.78 18.57
CA GLU A 369 -1.27 7.03 19.81
C GLU A 369 -2.18 6.93 21.05
N PRO A 370 -1.74 6.26 22.14
CA PRO A 370 -2.56 6.11 23.34
C PRO A 370 -2.69 7.45 24.08
N VAL A 371 -3.83 8.11 23.90
CA VAL A 371 -4.22 9.28 24.71
C VAL A 371 -4.35 8.87 26.18
N THR A 372 -3.68 9.58 27.08
CA THR A 372 -3.80 9.36 28.53
C THR A 372 -5.14 9.90 29.04
N LEU A 373 -6.01 9.00 29.51
CA LEU A 373 -7.26 9.36 30.18
C LEU A 373 -7.01 9.80 31.64
N PRO A 374 -7.85 10.69 32.20
CA PRO A 374 -7.74 11.10 33.59
C PRO A 374 -8.01 9.91 34.53
N SER A 375 -7.33 9.91 35.69
CA SER A 375 -7.69 9.01 36.80
C SER A 375 -9.14 9.23 37.22
N TYR A 376 -9.79 8.18 37.74
CA TYR A 376 -11.14 8.28 38.30
C TYR A 376 -11.28 9.49 39.23
N ALA A 377 -12.33 10.27 39.00
CA ALA A 377 -12.63 11.44 39.78
C ALA A 377 -13.06 11.03 41.19
N ASP A 378 -12.23 11.33 42.18
CA ASP A 378 -12.54 11.25 43.61
C ASP A 378 -12.49 12.64 44.25
N PHE A 379 -13.62 13.35 44.16
CA PHE A 379 -13.79 14.64 44.84
C PHE A 379 -14.39 14.43 46.24
N PRO A 380 -13.83 15.06 47.31
CA PRO A 380 -14.26 14.86 48.70
C PRO A 380 -15.57 15.62 49.05
N VAL A 381 -16.61 15.41 48.24
CA VAL A 381 -17.92 16.08 48.34
C VAL A 381 -18.61 15.79 49.67
N LEU A 382 -18.48 14.56 50.20
CA LEU A 382 -19.03 14.16 51.51
C LEU A 382 -18.42 14.99 52.66
N LYS A 383 -17.09 15.07 52.74
CA LYS A 383 -16.37 15.84 53.77
C LYS A 383 -16.77 17.33 53.74
N LYS A 384 -16.98 17.91 52.55
CA LYS A 384 -17.43 19.30 52.39
C LYS A 384 -18.90 19.49 52.82
N GLN A 385 -19.80 18.55 52.48
CA GLN A 385 -21.20 18.56 52.92
C GLN A 385 -21.31 18.45 54.45
N GLN A 386 -20.51 17.60 55.09
CA GLN A 386 -20.44 17.47 56.56
C GLN A 386 -19.88 18.74 57.22
N SER A 387 -18.80 19.32 56.68
CA SER A 387 -18.23 20.59 57.18
C SER A 387 -19.23 21.76 57.09
N SER A 388 -20.03 21.82 56.01
CA SER A 388 -21.16 22.74 55.88
C SER A 388 -22.22 22.54 56.96
N ARG A 389 -22.45 21.31 57.43
CA ARG A 389 -23.40 20.99 58.52
C ARG A 389 -22.85 21.28 59.92
N ARG A 390 -21.53 21.45 60.12
CA ARG A 390 -20.99 21.97 61.40
C ARG A 390 -21.12 23.49 61.54
N THR A 391 -21.20 24.23 60.43
CA THR A 391 -21.33 25.71 60.45
C THR A 391 -22.77 26.21 60.39
N PHE A 392 -23.68 25.44 59.80
CA PHE A 392 -25.11 25.77 59.74
C PHE A 392 -25.81 25.89 61.12
N PRO A 393 -25.62 24.97 62.09
CA PRO A 393 -26.23 25.07 63.43
C PRO A 393 -25.54 26.12 64.32
N ILE A 394 -24.41 26.71 63.93
CA ILE A 394 -23.85 27.87 64.63
C ILE A 394 -24.63 29.14 64.24
N LEU A 395 -24.95 29.30 62.95
CA LEU A 395 -25.78 30.40 62.45
C LEU A 395 -27.26 30.23 62.84
N ILE A 396 -27.80 29.02 62.71
CA ILE A 396 -29.17 28.71 63.13
C ILE A 396 -29.28 28.64 64.65
N GLY A 397 -28.28 28.15 65.38
CA GLY A 397 -28.27 28.15 66.85
C GLY A 397 -28.30 29.56 67.44
N ALA A 398 -27.56 30.51 66.84
CA ALA A 398 -27.65 31.93 67.23
C ALA A 398 -29.06 32.52 67.02
N ALA A 399 -29.78 32.11 65.96
CA ALA A 399 -31.17 32.53 65.72
C ALA A 399 -32.19 31.78 66.58
N ILE A 400 -32.00 30.47 66.79
CA ILE A 400 -32.90 29.59 67.54
C ILE A 400 -32.79 29.84 69.04
N VAL A 401 -31.63 30.19 69.61
CA VAL A 401 -31.56 30.63 71.02
C VAL A 401 -32.36 31.93 71.22
N LEU A 402 -32.34 32.82 70.24
CA LEU A 402 -33.09 34.09 70.28
C LEU A 402 -34.61 33.87 70.12
N VAL A 403 -35.03 32.81 69.41
CA VAL A 403 -36.44 32.40 69.28
C VAL A 403 -36.93 31.50 70.43
N LEU A 404 -36.08 30.62 70.98
CA LEU A 404 -36.42 29.74 72.12
C LEU A 404 -36.65 30.53 73.41
N LEU A 405 -35.91 31.64 73.62
CA LEU A 405 -36.21 32.58 74.70
C LEU A 405 -37.60 33.23 74.56
N MET A 406 -38.16 33.32 73.34
CA MET A 406 -39.52 33.80 73.10
C MET A 406 -40.58 32.68 73.21
N THR A 407 -40.29 31.46 72.78
CA THR A 407 -41.29 30.37 72.79
C THR A 407 -41.38 29.59 74.11
N ILE A 408 -40.37 29.62 74.99
CA ILE A 408 -40.49 29.05 76.35
C ILE A 408 -41.51 29.83 77.21
N VAL A 409 -41.88 31.06 76.82
CA VAL A 409 -42.98 31.84 77.41
C VAL A 409 -44.35 31.39 76.91
N TYR A 410 -44.44 30.64 75.80
CA TYR A 410 -45.68 30.39 75.07
C TYR A 410 -46.00 28.90 74.86
N MET A 411 -46.63 28.31 75.89
CA MET A 411 -47.45 27.09 75.85
C MET A 411 -46.71 25.77 75.53
N ASN A 412 -46.74 24.69 76.33
CA ASN A 412 -47.75 24.18 77.27
C ASN A 412 -49.11 23.81 76.64
N HIS A 413 -49.15 22.75 75.80
CA HIS A 413 -50.20 21.71 75.84
C HIS A 413 -49.84 20.43 75.04
N ASP A 414 -50.02 19.28 75.69
CA ASP A 414 -50.39 17.90 75.25
C ASP A 414 -50.40 17.48 73.75
N ASN A 415 -49.81 16.33 73.34
CA ASN A 415 -50.23 14.90 73.50
C ASN A 415 -51.42 14.50 72.58
N GLN A 416 -51.58 13.29 71.99
CA GLN A 416 -50.78 12.04 71.92
C GLN A 416 -51.42 11.06 70.87
N THR A 417 -50.64 10.13 70.26
CA THR A 417 -51.01 8.74 69.80
C THR A 417 -52.25 8.47 68.88
N ALA A 418 -52.45 7.32 68.19
CA ALA A 418 -51.68 6.09 67.88
C ALA A 418 -52.23 5.32 66.63
N GLU A 419 -51.40 4.40 66.12
CA GLU A 419 -51.60 3.06 65.47
C GLU A 419 -53.03 2.52 65.13
N THR A 420 -53.25 1.65 64.12
CA THR A 420 -53.13 0.15 64.17
C THR A 420 -53.58 -0.43 62.79
N SER A 421 -52.82 -1.21 61.99
CA SER A 421 -52.54 -2.67 61.94
C SER A 421 -53.57 -3.63 61.25
N SER A 422 -53.06 -4.81 60.80
CA SER A 422 -53.73 -6.08 60.38
C SER A 422 -54.24 -6.29 58.92
N ASP A 423 -54.57 -7.53 58.48
CA ASP A 423 -53.68 -8.69 58.21
C ASP A 423 -54.31 -9.73 57.22
N ILE A 424 -53.47 -10.58 56.59
CA ILE A 424 -53.67 -11.89 55.90
C ILE A 424 -55.07 -12.36 55.36
N LYS A 425 -55.11 -12.81 54.09
CA LYS A 425 -55.56 -14.18 53.69
C LYS A 425 -55.22 -14.65 52.26
N GLU A 426 -55.00 -15.97 52.12
CA GLU A 426 -54.76 -16.75 50.88
C GLU A 426 -56.09 -17.24 50.23
N THR A 427 -56.21 -18.00 49.12
CA THR A 427 -55.32 -18.87 48.26
C THR A 427 -55.98 -18.91 46.83
N PRO A 428 -55.99 -19.95 45.93
CA PRO A 428 -55.07 -21.06 45.53
C PRO A 428 -54.82 -21.19 43.99
N SER A 429 -54.04 -22.22 43.57
CA SER A 429 -54.01 -22.87 42.22
C SER A 429 -53.32 -22.09 41.05
N THR A 430 -52.68 -22.68 40.01
CA THR A 430 -52.67 -24.05 39.43
C THR A 430 -51.29 -24.38 38.76
N LYS A 431 -50.91 -25.66 38.62
CA LYS A 431 -49.75 -26.18 37.83
C LYS A 431 -50.20 -26.64 36.43
N PRO A 432 -49.39 -26.56 35.34
CA PRO A 432 -48.67 -27.78 34.90
C PRO A 432 -47.35 -27.61 34.09
N LEU A 433 -46.61 -28.75 33.99
CA LEU A 433 -45.63 -29.26 33.00
C LEU A 433 -44.87 -28.29 32.05
N LYS A 434 -43.53 -28.32 31.95
CA LYS A 434 -42.54 -29.38 31.59
C LYS A 434 -42.20 -29.40 30.08
N ASN A 435 -40.96 -29.02 29.78
CA ASN A 435 -40.04 -29.42 28.69
C ASN A 435 -38.77 -28.54 28.91
N GLU A 436 -37.53 -28.85 28.54
CA GLU A 436 -36.78 -30.01 28.06
C GLU A 436 -35.32 -29.51 28.13
N GLU A 437 -34.37 -30.35 28.55
CA GLU A 437 -33.09 -29.87 29.09
C GLU A 437 -32.04 -29.61 28.00
N VAL A 438 -31.90 -28.34 27.58
CA VAL A 438 -30.77 -27.90 26.74
C VAL A 438 -29.62 -27.54 27.65
N LYS A 439 -28.55 -28.35 27.61
CA LYS A 439 -27.29 -28.10 28.32
C LYS A 439 -26.75 -26.70 27.95
N PRO A 440 -26.68 -25.74 28.89
CA PRO A 440 -26.31 -24.37 28.56
C PRO A 440 -24.79 -24.24 28.32
N ASP A 441 -24.42 -23.30 27.45
CA ASP A 441 -23.04 -22.87 27.28
C ASP A 441 -22.47 -22.40 28.63
N SER A 442 -21.23 -22.79 28.93
CA SER A 442 -20.58 -22.47 30.21
C SER A 442 -20.31 -20.97 30.31
N VAL A 443 -21.03 -20.29 31.22
CA VAL A 443 -20.83 -18.86 31.50
C VAL A 443 -19.46 -18.65 32.15
N SER A 444 -18.69 -17.67 31.66
CA SER A 444 -17.34 -17.46 32.21
C SER A 444 -17.38 -16.85 33.61
N LYS A 445 -16.34 -17.09 34.40
CA LYS A 445 -16.17 -16.45 35.72
C LYS A 445 -16.27 -14.91 35.62
N THR A 446 -15.68 -14.33 34.58
CA THR A 446 -15.71 -12.88 34.33
C THR A 446 -17.14 -12.37 34.08
N ASP A 447 -17.98 -13.16 33.41
CA ASP A 447 -19.38 -12.78 33.16
C ASP A 447 -20.23 -12.85 34.44
N LEU A 448 -19.97 -13.83 35.31
CA LEU A 448 -20.61 -13.92 36.64
C LEU A 448 -20.21 -12.73 37.54
N GLU A 449 -18.93 -12.35 37.55
CA GLU A 449 -18.43 -11.18 38.28
C GLU A 449 -19.03 -9.87 37.74
N ASN A 450 -19.03 -9.68 36.41
CA ASN A 450 -19.65 -8.52 35.74
C ASN A 450 -21.16 -8.43 36.01
N PHE A 451 -21.87 -9.56 35.95
CA PHE A 451 -23.29 -9.64 36.30
C PHE A 451 -23.53 -9.23 37.75
N PHE A 452 -22.73 -9.75 38.68
CA PHE A 452 -22.89 -9.45 40.10
C PHE A 452 -22.61 -7.97 40.42
N ILE A 453 -21.57 -7.38 39.84
CA ILE A 453 -21.26 -5.95 39.97
C ILE A 453 -22.43 -5.11 39.44
N SER A 454 -22.97 -5.46 38.27
CA SER A 454 -24.11 -4.77 37.66
C SER A 454 -25.38 -4.87 38.52
N TYR A 455 -25.68 -6.07 39.03
CA TYR A 455 -26.75 -6.28 39.99
C TYR A 455 -26.58 -5.43 41.25
N LYS A 456 -25.36 -5.36 41.82
CA LYS A 456 -25.10 -4.57 43.03
C LYS A 456 -25.25 -3.07 42.81
N ALA A 457 -24.81 -2.55 41.67
CA ALA A 457 -25.07 -1.16 41.29
C ALA A 457 -26.59 -0.88 41.23
N ALA A 458 -27.35 -1.75 40.55
CA ALA A 458 -28.81 -1.64 40.48
C ALA A 458 -29.48 -1.77 41.87
N TYR A 459 -29.00 -2.66 42.73
CA TYR A 459 -29.48 -2.87 44.10
C TYR A 459 -29.32 -1.60 44.96
N PHE A 460 -28.11 -1.01 45.02
CA PHE A 460 -27.91 0.22 45.80
C PHE A 460 -28.63 1.43 45.20
N SER A 461 -28.75 1.52 43.88
CA SER A 461 -29.60 2.54 43.24
C SER A 461 -31.05 2.40 43.72
N SER A 462 -31.59 1.17 43.69
CA SER A 462 -32.96 0.86 44.11
C SER A 462 -33.19 1.10 45.61
N LEU A 463 -32.24 0.75 46.47
CA LEU A 463 -32.29 1.04 47.92
C LEU A 463 -32.36 2.54 48.22
N ASN A 464 -31.63 3.37 47.47
CA ASN A 464 -31.57 4.82 47.69
C ASN A 464 -32.72 5.58 47.02
N SER A 465 -33.30 5.05 45.94
CA SER A 465 -34.45 5.65 45.25
C SER A 465 -35.80 5.21 45.82
N GLY A 466 -35.87 4.01 46.41
CA GLY A 466 -37.12 3.32 46.73
C GLY A 466 -37.80 2.69 45.50
N ASP A 467 -37.19 2.79 44.31
CA ASP A 467 -37.69 2.21 43.06
C ASP A 467 -36.99 0.88 42.74
N PHE A 468 -37.75 -0.19 42.73
CA PHE A 468 -37.29 -1.54 42.40
C PHE A 468 -37.10 -1.79 40.89
N SER A 469 -37.58 -0.89 40.01
CA SER A 469 -37.62 -1.12 38.55
C SER A 469 -36.24 -1.43 37.95
N GLY A 470 -35.19 -0.74 38.41
CA GLY A 470 -33.83 -0.87 37.90
C GLY A 470 -33.16 -2.21 38.23
N MET A 471 -33.49 -2.81 39.38
CA MET A 471 -32.94 -4.13 39.76
C MET A 471 -33.83 -5.32 39.38
N ALA A 472 -35.11 -5.08 39.06
CA ALA A 472 -36.05 -6.12 38.67
C ALA A 472 -35.54 -7.08 37.56
N PRO A 473 -34.77 -6.64 36.53
CA PRO A 473 -34.27 -7.55 35.49
C PRO A 473 -33.31 -8.64 35.99
N TYR A 474 -32.56 -8.36 37.07
CA TYR A 474 -31.49 -9.21 37.61
C TYR A 474 -31.99 -10.35 38.50
N ILE A 475 -33.29 -10.42 38.80
CA ILE A 475 -33.89 -11.39 39.71
C ILE A 475 -35.01 -12.15 38.99
N ASP A 476 -35.09 -13.46 39.20
CA ASP A 476 -36.20 -14.29 38.69
C ASP A 476 -37.51 -13.90 39.38
N SER A 477 -38.46 -13.36 38.61
CA SER A 477 -39.77 -12.89 39.11
C SER A 477 -40.64 -13.98 39.72
N ASN A 478 -40.33 -15.26 39.44
CA ASN A 478 -41.06 -16.40 39.98
C ASN A 478 -40.55 -16.84 41.37
N GLN A 479 -39.43 -16.27 41.84
CA GLN A 479 -38.78 -16.69 43.08
C GLN A 479 -39.17 -15.82 44.28
N PRO A 480 -39.19 -16.37 45.52
CA PRO A 480 -39.57 -15.62 46.72
C PRO A 480 -38.75 -14.34 46.94
N VAL A 481 -37.45 -14.39 46.60
CA VAL A 481 -36.51 -13.27 46.76
C VAL A 481 -36.93 -12.01 45.96
N TYR A 482 -37.62 -12.17 44.82
CA TYR A 482 -38.14 -11.04 44.05
C TYR A 482 -39.20 -10.26 44.84
N LYS A 483 -40.17 -10.97 45.44
CA LYS A 483 -41.23 -10.35 46.25
C LYS A 483 -40.67 -9.72 47.52
N GLN A 484 -39.71 -10.38 48.17
CA GLN A 484 -39.05 -9.88 49.37
C GLN A 484 -38.29 -8.57 49.10
N LEU A 485 -37.42 -8.55 48.09
CA LEU A 485 -36.62 -7.37 47.75
C LEU A 485 -37.49 -6.22 47.23
N LYS A 486 -38.52 -6.53 46.42
CA LYS A 486 -39.49 -5.51 45.97
C LYS A 486 -40.23 -4.87 47.14
N SER A 487 -40.72 -5.68 48.09
CA SER A 487 -41.40 -5.19 49.29
C SER A 487 -40.47 -4.32 50.14
N TYR A 488 -39.26 -4.81 50.43
CA TYR A 488 -38.25 -4.09 51.21
C TYR A 488 -37.92 -2.73 50.59
N ILE A 489 -37.58 -2.67 49.30
CA ILE A 489 -37.21 -1.43 48.62
C ILE A 489 -38.37 -0.45 48.50
N THR A 490 -39.56 -0.93 48.15
CA THR A 490 -40.76 -0.07 48.13
C THR A 490 -41.03 0.51 49.51
N SER A 491 -40.73 -0.22 50.59
CA SER A 491 -40.87 0.27 51.96
C SER A 491 -39.87 1.36 52.36
N LEU A 492 -38.80 1.60 51.59
CA LEU A 492 -37.81 2.67 51.82
C LEU A 492 -38.20 3.98 51.12
N ALA A 493 -39.12 3.93 50.16
CA ALA A 493 -39.58 5.10 49.42
C ALA A 493 -40.09 6.19 50.37
N GLY A 494 -39.59 7.42 50.20
CA GLY A 494 -39.96 8.58 51.02
C GLY A 494 -39.35 8.63 52.43
N LYS A 495 -38.64 7.60 52.91
CA LYS A 495 -38.11 7.56 54.29
C LYS A 495 -36.80 8.34 54.53
N ASN A 496 -36.27 9.04 53.52
CA ASN A 496 -35.05 9.87 53.60
C ASN A 496 -33.78 9.15 54.13
N VAL A 497 -33.76 7.82 54.08
CA VAL A 497 -32.61 6.98 54.39
C VAL A 497 -31.59 6.98 53.25
N SER A 498 -30.37 6.50 53.50
CA SER A 498 -29.40 6.20 52.43
C SER A 498 -28.56 4.98 52.70
N PHE A 499 -28.07 4.35 51.63
CA PHE A 499 -27.20 3.18 51.68
C PHE A 499 -25.93 3.48 50.87
N ALA A 500 -24.79 3.57 51.55
CA ALA A 500 -23.47 3.72 50.95
C ALA A 500 -22.82 2.35 50.78
N ASN A 501 -22.26 2.11 49.59
CA ASN A 501 -21.45 0.94 49.29
C ASN A 501 -20.01 1.22 49.75
N ASP A 502 -19.49 0.44 50.70
CA ASP A 502 -18.12 0.59 51.21
C ASP A 502 -17.16 -0.43 50.56
N GLN A 503 -17.58 -1.70 50.43
CA GLN A 503 -16.79 -2.76 49.79
C GLN A 503 -17.67 -3.90 49.27
N PHE A 504 -17.42 -4.38 48.05
CA PHE A 504 -17.91 -5.68 47.57
C PHE A 504 -16.76 -6.47 46.99
N LEU A 505 -16.59 -7.71 47.47
CA LEU A 505 -15.60 -8.65 46.95
C LEU A 505 -16.28 -9.98 46.66
N VAL A 506 -16.24 -10.43 45.41
CA VAL A 506 -16.53 -11.82 45.06
C VAL A 506 -15.36 -12.67 45.54
N THR A 507 -15.61 -13.56 46.48
CA THR A 507 -14.58 -14.41 47.10
C THR A 507 -14.43 -15.75 46.37
N LYS A 508 -15.52 -16.28 45.81
CA LYS A 508 -15.55 -17.54 45.05
C LYS A 508 -16.72 -17.55 44.06
N THR A 509 -16.56 -18.27 42.96
CA THR A 509 -17.65 -18.64 42.03
C THR A 509 -17.63 -20.14 41.83
N GLU A 510 -18.79 -20.79 41.89
CA GLU A 510 -18.97 -22.21 41.58
C GLU A 510 -20.01 -22.38 40.46
N SER A 511 -19.80 -23.37 39.60
CA SER A 511 -20.73 -23.78 38.55
C SER A 511 -21.26 -25.17 38.86
N HIS A 512 -22.57 -25.37 38.69
CA HIS A 512 -23.26 -26.64 38.96
C HIS A 512 -23.70 -27.30 37.66
N ASP A 513 -23.81 -28.63 37.66
CA ASP A 513 -24.13 -29.42 36.45
C ASP A 513 -25.52 -29.12 35.85
N ASP A 514 -26.42 -28.51 36.62
CA ASP A 514 -27.77 -28.08 36.22
C ASP A 514 -27.80 -26.69 35.52
N GLY A 515 -26.63 -26.12 35.23
CA GLY A 515 -26.51 -24.80 34.59
C GLY A 515 -26.78 -23.62 35.54
N THR A 516 -26.77 -23.86 36.85
CA THR A 516 -26.78 -22.81 37.88
C THR A 516 -25.37 -22.49 38.39
N TYR A 517 -25.24 -21.36 39.07
CA TYR A 517 -23.97 -20.82 39.56
C TYR A 517 -24.15 -20.25 40.97
N SER A 518 -23.16 -20.44 41.84
CA SER A 518 -23.10 -19.82 43.17
C SER A 518 -22.00 -18.78 43.22
N ILE A 519 -22.34 -17.54 43.56
CA ILE A 519 -21.39 -16.43 43.74
C ILE A 519 -21.28 -16.13 45.24
N TYR A 520 -20.10 -16.36 45.81
CA TYR A 520 -19.78 -16.13 47.22
C TYR A 520 -19.17 -14.74 47.37
N THR A 521 -19.60 -13.99 48.38
CA THR A 521 -19.28 -12.57 48.48
C THR A 521 -19.07 -12.12 49.91
N ASN A 522 -18.11 -11.22 50.11
CA ASN A 522 -18.00 -10.38 51.30
C ASN A 522 -18.49 -8.96 50.95
N GLU A 523 -19.40 -8.43 51.75
CA GLU A 523 -20.17 -7.21 51.52
C GLU A 523 -20.03 -6.27 52.71
N VAL A 524 -19.50 -5.06 52.51
CA VAL A 524 -19.50 -3.99 53.52
C VAL A 524 -20.29 -2.80 52.99
N TYR A 525 -21.27 -2.34 53.75
CA TYR A 525 -22.07 -1.18 53.37
C TYR A 525 -22.60 -0.43 54.60
N THR A 526 -22.70 0.89 54.50
CA THR A 526 -23.22 1.74 55.56
C THR A 526 -24.65 2.14 55.25
N PHE A 527 -25.57 1.85 56.18
CA PHE A 527 -26.92 2.41 56.20
C PHE A 527 -26.91 3.68 57.04
N THR A 528 -27.60 4.72 56.58
CA THR A 528 -27.87 5.94 57.34
C THR A 528 -29.38 6.13 57.39
N ASP A 529 -29.93 6.30 58.59
CA ASP A 529 -31.36 6.43 58.81
C ASP A 529 -31.89 7.87 58.57
N SER A 530 -33.17 8.10 58.85
CA SER A 530 -33.81 9.41 58.72
C SER A 530 -33.30 10.48 59.72
N TYR A 531 -32.58 10.06 60.76
CA TYR A 531 -32.01 10.89 61.82
C TYR A 531 -30.49 11.10 61.64
N ASP A 532 -29.95 10.73 60.48
CA ASP A 532 -28.52 10.73 60.14
C ASP A 532 -27.66 9.75 60.97
N ALA A 533 -28.26 8.85 61.77
CA ALA A 533 -27.55 7.80 62.49
C ALA A 533 -27.09 6.70 61.52
N SER A 534 -25.83 6.27 61.62
CA SER A 534 -25.22 5.35 60.66
C SER A 534 -24.80 4.02 61.29
N THR A 535 -25.09 2.93 60.57
CA THR A 535 -24.72 1.56 60.95
C THR A 535 -24.01 0.91 59.77
N GLN A 536 -22.79 0.44 60.01
CA GLN A 536 -22.07 -0.38 59.04
C GLN A 536 -22.53 -1.83 59.17
N PHE A 537 -22.82 -2.44 58.02
CA PHE A 537 -23.14 -3.85 57.87
C PHE A 537 -21.98 -4.55 57.19
N LYS A 538 -21.55 -5.69 57.73
CA LYS A 538 -20.59 -6.61 57.10
C LYS A 538 -21.26 -7.98 56.94
N LYS A 539 -21.42 -8.42 55.69
CA LYS A 539 -22.19 -9.63 55.36
C LYS A 539 -21.41 -10.57 54.46
N GLU A 540 -21.51 -11.86 54.78
CA GLU A 540 -21.08 -12.93 53.87
C GLU A 540 -22.32 -13.56 53.25
N ARG A 541 -22.32 -13.70 51.92
CA ARG A 541 -23.51 -14.15 51.16
C ARG A 541 -23.17 -15.11 50.04
N ILE A 542 -24.15 -15.92 49.67
CA ILE A 542 -24.15 -16.76 48.48
C ILE A 542 -25.34 -16.34 47.61
N TYR A 543 -25.05 -15.95 46.37
CA TYR A 543 -26.05 -15.66 45.34
C TYR A 543 -26.17 -16.85 44.41
N HIS A 544 -27.36 -17.45 44.34
CA HIS A 544 -27.67 -18.51 43.40
C HIS A 544 -28.22 -17.87 42.12
N VAL A 545 -27.58 -18.17 40.99
CA VAL A 545 -27.81 -17.53 39.69
C VAL A 545 -28.09 -18.61 38.66
N LYS A 546 -29.01 -18.36 37.73
CA LYS A 546 -29.24 -19.20 36.55
C LYS A 546 -29.14 -18.42 35.25
N ALA A 547 -28.89 -19.11 34.15
CA ALA A 547 -29.18 -18.59 32.82
C ALA A 547 -30.70 -18.49 32.59
N ALA A 548 -31.14 -17.43 31.92
CA ALA A 548 -32.54 -17.11 31.63
C ALA A 548 -32.76 -16.75 30.15
N GLY A 549 -31.96 -17.37 29.28
CA GLY A 549 -31.84 -17.06 27.85
C GLY A 549 -30.39 -16.80 27.44
N LYS A 550 -30.15 -16.60 26.15
CA LYS A 550 -28.83 -16.23 25.63
C LYS A 550 -28.38 -14.92 26.29
N ASP A 551 -27.18 -14.94 26.88
CA ASP A 551 -26.52 -13.80 27.53
C ASP A 551 -27.31 -13.13 28.69
N LYS A 552 -28.27 -13.84 29.30
CA LYS A 552 -29.08 -13.33 30.41
C LYS A 552 -28.94 -14.18 31.67
N LEU A 553 -28.48 -13.57 32.76
CA LEU A 553 -28.36 -14.17 34.08
C LEU A 553 -29.41 -13.60 35.04
N GLN A 554 -29.90 -14.41 35.98
CA GLN A 554 -30.87 -13.98 37.01
C GLN A 554 -30.62 -14.68 38.36
N ILE A 555 -30.70 -13.92 39.45
CA ILE A 555 -30.65 -14.42 40.82
C ILE A 555 -31.96 -15.13 41.16
N THR A 556 -31.86 -16.35 41.69
CA THR A 556 -32.99 -17.17 42.14
C THR A 556 -33.12 -17.21 43.66
N LYS A 557 -32.00 -17.14 44.39
CA LYS A 557 -31.95 -17.21 45.85
C LYS A 557 -30.72 -16.44 46.36
N ILE A 558 -30.83 -15.88 47.57
CA ILE A 558 -29.72 -15.25 48.29
C ILE A 558 -29.69 -15.86 49.69
N ASP A 559 -28.59 -16.52 50.03
CA ASP A 559 -28.32 -16.99 51.40
C ASP A 559 -27.35 -16.03 52.08
N THR A 560 -27.60 -15.70 53.35
CA THR A 560 -26.70 -14.90 54.19
C THR A 560 -26.06 -15.81 55.23
N LEU A 561 -24.74 -15.89 55.20
CA LEU A 561 -23.92 -16.74 56.08
C LEU A 561 -23.55 -16.01 57.37
N THR A 562 -23.26 -14.70 57.26
CA THR A 562 -22.85 -13.82 58.36
C THR A 562 -23.50 -12.44 58.16
N ASP A 563 -23.92 -11.80 59.25
CA ASP A 563 -24.55 -10.48 59.28
C ASP A 563 -24.07 -9.72 60.53
N GLU A 564 -22.91 -9.09 60.44
CA GLU A 564 -22.34 -8.24 61.49
C GLU A 564 -22.84 -6.80 61.34
N GLN A 565 -23.16 -6.15 62.45
CA GLN A 565 -23.67 -4.78 62.49
C GLN A 565 -22.90 -3.98 63.54
N THR A 566 -22.35 -2.84 63.12
CA THR A 566 -21.55 -1.97 63.98
C THR A 566 -22.06 -0.53 63.85
N PRO A 567 -22.51 0.11 64.94
CA PRO A 567 -22.80 1.54 64.93
C PRO A 567 -21.55 2.33 64.52
N VAL A 568 -21.71 3.33 63.66
CA VAL A 568 -20.65 4.25 63.28
C VAL A 568 -20.68 5.42 64.26
N GLU A 569 -19.88 5.34 65.33
CA GLU A 569 -19.72 6.41 66.32
C GLU A 569 -19.05 7.67 65.72
N GLU A 570 -19.29 8.84 66.34
CA GLU A 570 -19.01 10.19 65.80
C GLU A 570 -17.52 10.61 65.66
#